data_AF-A0A9X2BC12-F1
#
_entry.id   AF-A0A9X2BC12-F1
#
_cell.length_a   1.000
_cell.length_b   1.000
_cell.length_c   1.000
_cell.angle_alpha   90.00
_cell.angle_beta   90.00
_cell.angle_gamma   90.00
#
_symmetry.space_group_name_H-M   'P 1'
#
loop_
_entity.id
_entity.type
_entity.pdbx_description
1 polymer ?
#
loop_
_entity_poly.entity_id
_entity_poly.type
_entity_poly.pdbx_seq_one_letter_code
_entity_poly.pdbx_strand_id
1 'polypeptide(L)'
;MKRNYDNDNYEFSEGMAQVKFNGKFGFVNEAYQEVVPPIYTLTSDFYNGVAAVSNSKGKWGYIDKSGKVITPLIYDRALYFNDGMGLLELNDRYGYADVTGKVVIPLGYKHGNFFNNGLACVKGDNFRATYIDKTGKQAFAKSFKDGKTFEEGLAPVCNEQGKWGFIDKTGELVISYKFYNISQGYKNGEARIETAPERILVGTDSYYELTREYIINRNGKIVREYGTSQTSTKKLAQ
;
A
#
# COMPACT_ATOMS: atom_id res chain seq x y z
N MET A 1 -21.59 -29.17 19.15
CA MET A 1 -21.43 -28.08 20.15
C MET A 1 -20.83 -26.88 19.44
N LYS A 2 -21.41 -25.68 19.63
CA LYS A 2 -20.88 -24.43 19.08
C LYS A 2 -19.61 -24.06 19.87
N ARG A 3 -18.48 -23.81 19.20
CA ARG A 3 -17.27 -23.29 19.88
C ARG A 3 -17.58 -21.90 20.43
N ASN A 4 -17.13 -21.62 21.65
CA ASN A 4 -17.09 -20.26 22.19
C ASN A 4 -15.79 -19.63 21.73
N TYR A 5 -15.87 -18.75 20.73
CA TYR A 5 -14.73 -18.00 20.22
C TYR A 5 -14.39 -16.82 21.14
N ASP A 6 -13.12 -16.40 21.11
CA ASP A 6 -12.56 -15.35 21.96
C ASP A 6 -13.03 -13.93 21.57
N ASN A 7 -13.62 -13.75 20.38
CA ASN A 7 -14.02 -12.44 19.84
C ASN A 7 -15.53 -12.18 20.01
N ASP A 8 -15.87 -10.98 20.48
CA ASP A 8 -17.26 -10.56 20.74
C ASP A 8 -17.98 -9.94 19.54
N ASN A 9 -17.24 -9.49 18.52
CA ASN A 9 -17.78 -8.89 17.28
C ASN A 9 -17.27 -9.62 16.04
N TYR A 10 -18.22 -10.02 15.18
CA TYR A 10 -17.95 -10.69 13.90
C TYR A 10 -18.16 -9.69 12.77
N GLU A 11 -17.08 -9.18 12.19
CA GLU A 11 -17.14 -8.43 10.95
C GLU A 11 -17.05 -9.40 9.78
N PHE A 12 -18.09 -9.40 8.94
CA PHE A 12 -18.14 -10.25 7.76
C PHE A 12 -17.56 -9.50 6.56
N SER A 13 -16.61 -10.14 5.87
CA SER A 13 -16.16 -9.76 4.53
C SER A 13 -16.44 -10.89 3.56
N GLU A 14 -17.18 -10.57 2.50
CA GLU A 14 -17.59 -11.53 1.46
C GLU A 14 -18.24 -12.84 1.99
N GLY A 15 -19.02 -12.75 3.06
CA GLY A 15 -19.72 -13.87 3.68
C GLY A 15 -18.88 -14.72 4.64
N MET A 16 -17.66 -14.27 4.97
CA MET A 16 -16.75 -14.93 5.92
C MET A 16 -16.35 -13.96 7.04
N ALA A 17 -16.34 -14.42 8.29
CA ALA A 17 -15.86 -13.65 9.42
C ALA A 17 -14.69 -14.35 10.11
N GLN A 18 -13.67 -13.58 10.50
CA GLN A 18 -12.57 -14.08 11.30
C GLN A 18 -13.05 -14.46 12.70
N VAL A 19 -12.59 -15.61 13.20
CA VAL A 19 -12.85 -16.04 14.57
C VAL A 19 -11.55 -16.44 15.24
N LYS A 20 -11.45 -16.17 16.55
CA LYS A 20 -10.28 -16.50 17.34
C LYS A 20 -10.63 -17.53 18.41
N PHE A 21 -9.79 -18.53 18.61
CA PHE A 21 -9.93 -19.52 19.66
C PHE A 21 -8.55 -19.94 20.14
N ASN A 22 -8.29 -19.88 21.45
CA ASN A 22 -7.00 -20.21 22.05
C ASN A 22 -5.82 -19.49 21.37
N GLY A 23 -6.03 -18.23 20.99
CA GLY A 23 -4.98 -17.44 20.34
C GLY A 23 -4.74 -17.74 18.86
N LYS A 24 -5.53 -18.63 18.24
CA LYS A 24 -5.44 -18.95 16.80
C LYS A 24 -6.68 -18.45 16.06
N PHE A 25 -6.50 -18.15 14.78
CA PHE A 25 -7.53 -17.62 13.90
C PHE A 25 -8.02 -18.67 12.90
N GLY A 26 -9.32 -18.64 12.67
CA GLY A 26 -10.05 -19.41 11.67
C GLY A 26 -11.17 -18.55 11.09
N PHE A 27 -12.12 -19.17 10.41
CA PHE A 27 -13.23 -18.47 9.78
C PHE A 27 -14.56 -19.20 9.89
N VAL A 28 -15.62 -18.43 10.07
CA VAL A 28 -17.01 -18.90 10.02
C VAL A 28 -17.75 -18.25 8.85
N ASN A 29 -18.81 -18.90 8.38
CA ASN A 29 -19.76 -18.30 7.44
C ASN A 29 -20.84 -17.48 8.16
N GLU A 30 -21.76 -16.87 7.40
CA GLU A 30 -22.88 -16.05 7.94
C GLU A 30 -23.85 -16.83 8.84
N ALA A 31 -23.87 -18.16 8.74
CA ALA A 31 -24.62 -19.03 9.65
C ALA A 31 -23.83 -19.36 10.94
N TYR A 32 -22.68 -18.70 11.17
CA TYR A 32 -21.73 -18.96 12.25
C TYR A 32 -21.22 -20.40 12.31
N GLN A 33 -21.20 -21.08 11.16
CA GLN A 33 -20.62 -22.42 11.04
C GLN A 33 -19.13 -22.27 10.76
N GLU A 34 -18.32 -23.05 11.48
CA GLU A 34 -16.88 -23.13 11.22
C GLU A 34 -16.62 -23.68 9.82
N VAL A 35 -15.99 -22.88 8.97
CA VAL A 35 -15.55 -23.29 7.63
C VAL A 35 -14.06 -23.58 7.66
N VAL A 36 -13.29 -22.72 8.34
CA VAL A 36 -11.85 -22.86 8.50
C VAL A 36 -11.54 -22.95 9.99
N PRO A 37 -10.96 -24.05 10.49
CA PRO A 37 -10.67 -24.20 11.90
C PRO A 37 -9.64 -23.15 12.37
N PRO A 38 -9.72 -22.66 13.62
CA PRO A 38 -8.71 -21.83 14.26
C PRO A 38 -7.32 -22.48 14.38
N ILE A 39 -6.53 -22.43 13.30
CA ILE A 39 -5.19 -23.03 13.24
C ILE A 39 -4.11 -22.01 12.84
N TYR A 40 -4.50 -20.84 12.32
CA TYR A 40 -3.57 -19.82 11.85
C TYR A 40 -3.18 -18.86 12.98
N THR A 41 -1.99 -18.27 12.90
CA THR A 41 -1.52 -17.31 13.92
C THR A 41 -2.04 -15.90 13.67
N LEU A 42 -2.14 -15.50 12.40
CA LEU A 42 -2.72 -14.24 11.94
C LEU A 42 -3.45 -14.47 10.61
N THR A 43 -4.45 -13.64 10.33
CA THR A 43 -5.26 -13.68 9.11
C THR A 43 -5.59 -12.26 8.64
N SER A 44 -5.76 -12.07 7.33
CA SER A 44 -6.52 -10.93 6.77
C SER A 44 -7.99 -11.30 6.63
N ASP A 45 -8.86 -10.33 6.34
CA ASP A 45 -10.20 -10.66 5.85
C ASP A 45 -10.12 -11.26 4.45
N PHE A 46 -11.25 -11.82 4.01
CA PHE A 46 -11.42 -12.24 2.62
C PHE A 46 -11.62 -11.02 1.73
N TYR A 47 -10.81 -10.94 0.67
CA TYR A 47 -10.95 -9.99 -0.44
C TYR A 47 -10.70 -10.72 -1.75
N ASN A 48 -11.59 -10.55 -2.73
CA ASN A 48 -11.58 -11.25 -4.01
C ASN A 48 -11.53 -12.79 -3.85
N GLY A 49 -12.23 -13.33 -2.85
CA GLY A 49 -12.26 -14.79 -2.62
C GLY A 49 -11.06 -15.38 -1.89
N VAL A 50 -10.10 -14.56 -1.47
CA VAL A 50 -8.83 -15.00 -0.90
C VAL A 50 -8.54 -14.29 0.43
N ALA A 51 -7.93 -15.01 1.38
CA ALA A 51 -7.42 -14.44 2.62
C ALA A 51 -5.94 -14.78 2.82
N ALA A 52 -5.16 -13.81 3.31
CA ALA A 52 -3.79 -14.03 3.77
C ALA A 52 -3.82 -14.71 5.14
N VAL A 53 -2.98 -15.72 5.34
CA VAL A 53 -2.89 -16.45 6.62
C VAL A 53 -1.44 -16.76 6.96
N SER A 54 -1.12 -16.84 8.25
CA SER A 54 0.21 -17.25 8.72
C SER A 54 0.19 -18.51 9.59
N ASN A 55 1.24 -19.33 9.47
CA ASN A 55 1.43 -20.52 10.30
C ASN A 55 2.11 -20.18 11.64
N SER A 56 2.40 -21.21 12.45
CA SER A 56 3.09 -21.05 13.74
C SER A 56 4.55 -20.60 13.63
N LYS A 57 5.17 -20.70 12.45
CA LYS A 57 6.55 -20.25 12.18
C LYS A 57 6.58 -18.80 11.66
N GLY A 58 5.45 -18.11 11.64
CA GLY A 58 5.34 -16.75 11.10
C GLY A 58 5.43 -16.67 9.57
N LYS A 59 5.31 -17.80 8.85
CA LYS A 59 5.31 -17.81 7.39
C LYS A 59 3.90 -17.66 6.85
N TRP A 60 3.78 -16.85 5.80
CA TRP A 60 2.54 -16.43 5.20
C TRP A 60 2.26 -17.14 3.88
N GLY A 61 0.98 -17.25 3.55
CA GLY A 61 0.44 -17.74 2.29
C GLY A 61 -1.02 -17.30 2.15
N TYR A 62 -1.73 -17.92 1.21
CA TYR A 62 -3.12 -17.59 0.90
C TYR A 62 -4.01 -18.82 0.93
N ILE A 63 -5.25 -18.64 1.38
CA ILE A 63 -6.32 -19.63 1.33
C ILE A 63 -7.51 -19.13 0.52
N ASP A 64 -8.26 -20.05 -0.08
CA ASP A 64 -9.59 -19.76 -0.62
C ASP A 64 -10.68 -19.82 0.47
N LYS A 65 -11.94 -19.51 0.11
CA LYS A 65 -13.08 -19.54 1.03
C LYS A 65 -13.40 -20.92 1.63
N SER A 66 -12.89 -22.01 1.06
CA SER A 66 -13.02 -23.35 1.63
C SER A 66 -11.96 -23.63 2.71
N GLY A 67 -10.99 -22.73 2.90
CA GLY A 67 -9.83 -22.94 3.77
C GLY A 67 -8.69 -23.69 3.11
N LYS A 68 -8.81 -24.03 1.82
CA LYS A 68 -7.73 -24.69 1.08
C LYS A 68 -6.60 -23.70 0.87
N VAL A 69 -5.38 -24.12 1.20
CA VAL A 69 -4.15 -23.38 0.89
C VAL A 69 -3.95 -23.37 -0.63
N ILE A 70 -4.05 -22.18 -1.23
CA ILE A 70 -3.84 -21.93 -2.66
C ILE A 70 -2.47 -21.32 -2.95
N THR A 71 -1.86 -20.68 -1.95
CA THR A 71 -0.45 -20.23 -1.99
C THR A 71 0.28 -20.77 -0.76
N PRO A 72 1.39 -21.50 -0.92
CA PRO A 72 2.11 -22.13 0.19
C PRO A 72 2.52 -21.14 1.29
N LEU A 73 2.45 -21.57 2.55
CA LEU A 73 2.80 -20.76 3.73
C LEU A 73 4.31 -20.76 3.97
N ILE A 74 5.05 -20.19 3.02
CA ILE A 74 6.52 -20.13 3.00
C ILE A 74 7.07 -18.71 2.96
N TYR A 75 6.22 -17.72 2.70
CA TYR A 75 6.60 -16.32 2.49
C TYR A 75 6.84 -15.61 3.81
N ASP A 76 7.70 -14.60 3.80
CA ASP A 76 7.95 -13.75 4.97
C ASP A 76 6.77 -12.80 5.22
N ARG A 77 6.13 -12.33 4.14
CA ARG A 77 4.86 -11.60 4.18
C ARG A 77 3.96 -11.99 3.01
N ALA A 78 2.65 -11.99 3.26
CA ALA A 78 1.61 -11.99 2.25
C ALA A 78 0.59 -10.92 2.63
N LEU A 79 0.43 -9.91 1.78
CA LEU A 79 -0.51 -8.81 2.02
C LEU A 79 -1.88 -9.13 1.41
N TYR A 80 -2.92 -8.43 1.85
CA TYR A 80 -4.26 -8.61 1.30
C TYR A 80 -4.31 -8.32 -0.20
N PHE A 81 -5.31 -8.90 -0.86
CA PHE A 81 -5.54 -8.69 -2.29
C PHE A 81 -6.10 -7.30 -2.54
N ASN A 82 -5.50 -6.58 -3.48
CA ASN A 82 -6.09 -5.39 -4.07
C ASN A 82 -6.08 -5.51 -5.59
N ASP A 83 -7.18 -5.13 -6.23
CA ASP A 83 -7.33 -5.23 -7.68
C ASP A 83 -6.97 -6.64 -8.22
N GLY A 84 -7.37 -7.70 -7.49
CA GLY A 84 -7.13 -9.09 -7.86
C GLY A 84 -5.69 -9.59 -7.75
N MET A 85 -4.80 -8.83 -7.11
CA MET A 85 -3.39 -9.21 -6.92
C MET A 85 -2.99 -9.13 -5.45
N GLY A 86 -2.31 -10.17 -4.96
CA GLY A 86 -1.73 -10.24 -3.61
C GLY A 86 -0.22 -10.04 -3.67
N LEU A 87 0.31 -9.12 -2.86
CA LEU A 87 1.75 -8.86 -2.77
C LEU A 87 2.41 -9.84 -1.81
N LEU A 88 3.45 -10.52 -2.29
CA LEU A 88 4.23 -11.51 -1.55
C LEU A 88 5.66 -11.02 -1.35
N GLU A 89 6.26 -11.36 -0.22
CA GLU A 89 7.67 -11.15 0.05
C GLU A 89 8.34 -12.45 0.52
N LEU A 90 9.52 -12.74 -0.02
CA LEU A 90 10.41 -13.79 0.45
C LEU A 90 11.86 -13.34 0.26
N ASN A 91 12.69 -13.43 1.30
CA ASN A 91 14.11 -13.07 1.26
C ASN A 91 14.35 -11.65 0.70
N ASP A 92 13.63 -10.65 1.21
CA ASP A 92 13.70 -9.24 0.78
C ASP A 92 13.41 -9.01 -0.71
N ARG A 93 12.65 -9.92 -1.33
CA ARG A 93 12.19 -9.82 -2.73
C ARG A 93 10.69 -9.89 -2.80
N TYR A 94 10.12 -9.01 -3.61
CA TYR A 94 8.68 -8.85 -3.80
C TYR A 94 8.24 -9.42 -5.14
N GLY A 95 7.07 -10.05 -5.14
CA GLY A 95 6.35 -10.57 -6.30
C GLY A 95 4.85 -10.56 -6.04
N TYR A 96 4.06 -11.07 -6.98
CA TYR A 96 2.60 -11.02 -6.87
C TYR A 96 1.95 -12.35 -7.25
N ALA A 97 0.94 -12.72 -6.47
CA ALA A 97 0.03 -13.81 -6.79
C ALA A 97 -1.32 -13.28 -7.28
N ASP A 98 -1.96 -14.03 -8.17
CA ASP A 98 -3.34 -13.81 -8.58
C ASP A 98 -4.33 -14.48 -7.60
N VAL A 99 -5.64 -14.26 -7.82
CA VAL A 99 -6.72 -14.80 -6.98
C VAL A 99 -6.79 -16.33 -6.99
N THR A 100 -6.12 -17.01 -7.93
CA THR A 100 -6.00 -18.48 -7.92
C THR A 100 -4.92 -18.96 -6.96
N GLY A 101 -4.17 -18.03 -6.37
CA GLY A 101 -3.02 -18.30 -5.50
C GLY A 101 -1.71 -18.54 -6.27
N LYS A 102 -1.74 -18.41 -7.60
CA LYS A 102 -0.54 -18.61 -8.43
C LYS A 102 0.31 -17.36 -8.42
N VAL A 103 1.60 -17.50 -8.16
CA VAL A 103 2.58 -16.43 -8.38
C VAL A 103 2.69 -16.17 -9.88
N VAL A 104 2.15 -15.03 -10.32
CA VAL A 104 2.12 -14.61 -11.73
C VAL A 104 3.22 -13.58 -12.03
N ILE A 105 3.68 -12.85 -11.01
CA ILE A 105 4.84 -11.96 -11.10
C ILE A 105 5.91 -12.50 -10.14
N PRO A 106 7.02 -13.04 -10.66
CA PRO A 106 8.08 -13.62 -9.84
C PRO A 106 8.66 -12.64 -8.81
N LEU A 107 9.22 -13.19 -7.72
CA LEU A 107 9.83 -12.42 -6.65
C LEU A 107 11.20 -11.90 -7.09
N GLY A 108 11.21 -10.74 -7.75
CA GLY A 108 12.43 -10.11 -8.27
C GLY A 108 12.64 -8.67 -7.79
N TYR A 109 11.60 -7.99 -7.32
CA TYR A 109 11.66 -6.58 -6.98
C TYR A 109 12.19 -6.36 -5.56
N LYS A 110 12.88 -5.23 -5.33
CA LYS A 110 13.28 -4.76 -4.00
C LYS A 110 12.13 -4.11 -3.24
N HIS A 111 11.10 -3.65 -3.95
CA HIS A 111 9.90 -3.08 -3.38
C HIS A 111 8.73 -3.23 -4.35
N GLY A 112 7.53 -3.42 -3.82
CA GLY A 112 6.28 -3.37 -4.58
C GLY A 112 5.18 -2.69 -3.80
N ASN A 113 4.34 -1.91 -4.48
CA ASN A 113 3.09 -1.39 -3.94
C ASN A 113 1.93 -2.30 -4.32
N PHE A 114 0.75 -2.10 -3.73
CA PHE A 114 -0.47 -2.74 -4.18
C PHE A 114 -0.79 -2.37 -5.65
N PHE A 115 -1.34 -3.34 -6.37
CA PHE A 115 -2.03 -3.03 -7.62
C PHE A 115 -3.23 -2.15 -7.33
N ASN A 116 -3.41 -1.09 -8.10
CA ASN A 116 -4.60 -0.27 -8.07
C ASN A 116 -4.82 0.27 -9.48
N ASN A 117 -6.07 0.28 -9.94
CA ASN A 117 -6.41 0.75 -11.28
C ASN A 117 -5.66 0.01 -12.41
N GLY A 118 -5.29 -1.25 -12.21
CA GLY A 118 -4.60 -2.13 -13.16
C GLY A 118 -3.07 -2.10 -13.08
N LEU A 119 -2.48 -1.20 -12.30
CA LEU A 119 -1.03 -0.97 -12.26
C LEU A 119 -0.46 -1.01 -10.84
N ALA A 120 0.79 -1.43 -10.70
CA ALA A 120 1.55 -1.36 -9.45
C ALA A 120 2.88 -0.62 -9.66
N CYS A 121 3.24 0.23 -8.68
CA CYS A 121 4.60 0.79 -8.60
C CYS A 121 5.54 -0.27 -8.01
N VAL A 122 6.64 -0.55 -8.68
CA VAL A 122 7.68 -1.48 -8.23
C VAL A 122 9.06 -0.86 -8.38
N LYS A 123 10.02 -1.36 -7.59
CA LYS A 123 11.42 -0.95 -7.65
C LYS A 123 12.33 -2.17 -7.80
N GLY A 124 13.18 -2.16 -8.82
CA GLY A 124 14.24 -3.14 -9.01
C GLY A 124 15.48 -2.83 -8.17
N ASP A 125 16.62 -3.41 -8.53
CA ASP A 125 17.87 -3.23 -7.79
C ASP A 125 18.44 -1.80 -7.85
N ASN A 126 18.06 -1.00 -8.85
CA ASN A 126 18.44 0.42 -8.95
C ASN A 126 17.55 1.36 -8.10
N PHE A 127 16.58 0.81 -7.36
CA PHE A 127 15.62 1.53 -6.52
C PHE A 127 14.78 2.60 -7.25
N ARG A 128 14.79 2.62 -8.58
CA ARG A 128 13.96 3.53 -9.37
C ARG A 128 12.54 2.96 -9.48
N ALA A 129 11.57 3.86 -9.40
CA ALA A 129 10.17 3.49 -9.55
C ALA A 129 9.84 3.24 -11.03
N THR A 130 9.22 2.11 -11.30
CA THR A 130 8.57 1.77 -12.57
C THR A 130 7.17 1.23 -12.29
N TYR A 131 6.32 1.17 -13.31
CA TYR A 131 4.95 0.72 -13.18
C TYR A 131 4.71 -0.50 -14.05
N ILE A 132 4.13 -1.53 -13.46
CA ILE A 132 3.86 -2.80 -14.13
C ILE A 132 2.35 -3.09 -14.17
N ASP A 133 1.92 -3.79 -15.22
CA ASP A 133 0.59 -4.38 -15.32
C ASP A 133 0.50 -5.71 -14.55
N LYS A 134 -0.70 -6.31 -14.51
CA LYS A 134 -0.96 -7.58 -13.80
C LYS A 134 -0.21 -8.79 -14.38
N THR A 135 0.40 -8.65 -15.56
CA THR A 135 1.27 -9.67 -16.17
C THR A 135 2.74 -9.49 -15.80
N GLY A 136 3.08 -8.38 -15.11
CA GLY A 136 4.45 -8.02 -14.75
C GLY A 136 5.19 -7.23 -15.83
N LYS A 137 4.53 -6.88 -16.93
CA LYS A 137 5.13 -6.07 -17.99
C LYS A 137 5.10 -4.60 -17.58
N GLN A 138 6.14 -3.86 -17.93
CA GLN A 138 6.14 -2.41 -17.75
C GLN A 138 4.99 -1.78 -18.56
N ALA A 139 4.17 -0.97 -17.90
CA ALA A 139 3.05 -0.28 -18.52
C ALA A 139 3.52 0.78 -19.53
N PHE A 140 4.70 1.37 -19.28
CA PHE A 140 5.38 2.34 -20.13
C PHE A 140 6.89 2.32 -19.83
N ALA A 141 7.71 2.85 -20.75
CA ALA A 141 9.17 2.74 -20.67
C ALA A 141 9.83 3.67 -19.63
N LYS A 142 9.15 4.74 -19.19
CA LYS A 142 9.71 5.74 -18.26
C LYS A 142 9.94 5.15 -16.86
N SER A 143 10.99 5.63 -16.18
CA SER A 143 11.24 5.37 -14.76
C SER A 143 11.50 6.67 -13.99
N PHE A 144 11.22 6.67 -12.70
CA PHE A 144 11.27 7.85 -11.85
C PHE A 144 12.19 7.63 -10.64
N LYS A 145 12.65 8.72 -10.01
CA LYS A 145 13.42 8.64 -8.77
C LYS A 145 12.60 7.94 -7.68
N ASP A 146 11.32 8.26 -7.61
CA ASP A 146 10.36 7.58 -6.75
C ASP A 146 8.94 7.64 -7.35
N GLY A 147 8.03 6.82 -6.86
CA GLY A 147 6.65 6.72 -7.32
C GLY A 147 5.73 6.08 -6.27
N LYS A 148 4.48 6.53 -6.24
CA LYS A 148 3.43 6.00 -5.35
C LYS A 148 2.34 5.28 -6.16
N THR A 149 1.41 4.65 -5.44
CA THR A 149 0.30 3.88 -6.02
C THR A 149 -0.61 4.78 -6.87
N PHE A 150 -1.17 4.21 -7.93
CA PHE A 150 -2.22 4.87 -8.71
C PHE A 150 -3.50 4.98 -7.89
N GLU A 151 -4.04 6.19 -7.73
CA GLU A 151 -5.34 6.42 -7.11
C GLU A 151 -6.17 7.31 -8.04
N GLU A 152 -7.41 6.89 -8.28
CA GLU A 152 -8.31 7.54 -9.24
C GLU A 152 -7.68 7.84 -10.61
N GLY A 153 -6.81 6.95 -11.10
CA GLY A 153 -6.15 7.07 -12.40
C GLY A 153 -4.92 7.98 -12.47
N LEU A 154 -4.47 8.57 -11.35
CA LEU A 154 -3.23 9.34 -11.28
C LEU A 154 -2.25 8.73 -10.26
N ALA A 155 -0.95 8.79 -10.55
CA ALA A 155 0.10 8.36 -9.64
C ALA A 155 1.08 9.51 -9.34
N PRO A 156 1.38 9.76 -8.05
CA PRO A 156 2.49 10.63 -7.66
C PRO A 156 3.84 10.06 -8.12
N VAL A 157 4.67 10.87 -8.76
CA VAL A 157 6.04 10.51 -9.15
C VAL A 157 7.04 11.61 -8.83
N CYS A 158 8.25 11.24 -8.45
CA CYS A 158 9.34 12.12 -8.07
C CYS A 158 10.42 12.15 -9.16
N ASN A 159 10.83 13.36 -9.57
CA ASN A 159 11.92 13.54 -10.51
C ASN A 159 13.30 13.54 -9.82
N GLU A 160 14.37 13.63 -10.61
CA GLU A 160 15.75 13.63 -10.09
C GLU A 160 16.03 14.76 -9.10
N GLN A 161 15.38 15.92 -9.30
CA GLN A 161 15.48 17.11 -8.45
C GLN A 161 14.72 16.97 -7.12
N GLY A 162 14.05 15.84 -6.87
CA GLY A 162 13.27 15.63 -5.65
C GLY A 162 11.92 16.33 -5.65
N LYS A 163 11.42 16.78 -6.81
CA LYS A 163 10.11 17.41 -6.94
C LYS A 163 9.08 16.38 -7.40
N TRP A 164 7.91 16.45 -6.78
CA TRP A 164 6.79 15.57 -7.08
C TRP A 164 5.83 16.21 -8.08
N GLY A 165 5.33 15.38 -8.99
CA GLY A 165 4.25 15.64 -9.93
C GLY A 165 3.32 14.44 -10.00
N PHE A 166 2.38 14.44 -10.94
CA PHE A 166 1.43 13.35 -11.14
C PHE A 166 1.41 12.91 -12.59
N ILE A 167 1.43 11.59 -12.80
CA ILE A 167 1.29 10.97 -14.12
C ILE A 167 -0.06 10.27 -14.25
N ASP A 168 -0.54 10.13 -15.49
CA ASP A 168 -1.64 9.23 -15.82
C ASP A 168 -1.15 7.79 -16.07
N LYS A 169 -2.08 6.89 -16.43
CA LYS A 169 -1.77 5.47 -16.72
C LYS A 169 -0.91 5.24 -17.95
N THR A 170 -0.75 6.24 -18.83
CA THR A 170 0.14 6.17 -19.98
C THR A 170 1.57 6.57 -19.63
N GLY A 171 1.78 7.11 -18.42
CA GLY A 171 3.07 7.62 -17.96
C GLY A 171 3.33 9.07 -18.37
N GLU A 172 2.30 9.77 -18.88
CA GLU A 172 2.38 11.18 -19.22
C GLU A 172 2.10 12.06 -18.00
N LEU A 173 2.84 13.15 -17.89
CA LEU A 173 2.78 14.07 -16.77
C LEU A 173 1.54 14.95 -16.89
N VAL A 174 0.58 14.78 -15.98
CA VAL A 174 -0.66 15.56 -15.90
C VAL A 174 -0.47 16.79 -15.01
N ILE A 175 0.29 16.66 -13.93
CA ILE A 175 0.62 17.78 -13.05
C ILE A 175 2.14 17.87 -12.95
N SER A 176 2.67 19.04 -13.29
CA SER A 176 4.11 19.30 -13.34
C SER A 176 4.80 19.10 -11.99
N TYR A 177 6.10 18.81 -12.05
CA TYR A 177 6.95 18.63 -10.88
C TYR A 177 7.12 19.94 -10.09
N LYS A 178 6.26 20.18 -9.10
CA LYS A 178 6.26 21.43 -8.32
C LYS A 178 6.11 21.23 -6.82
N PHE A 179 5.77 20.03 -6.37
CA PHE A 179 5.53 19.75 -4.96
C PHE A 179 6.78 19.19 -4.28
N TYR A 180 6.92 19.47 -2.98
CA TYR A 180 8.03 18.95 -2.18
C TYR A 180 7.76 17.53 -1.70
N ASN A 181 6.51 17.24 -1.33
CA ASN A 181 6.04 15.90 -1.00
C ASN A 181 4.55 15.75 -1.36
N ILE A 182 4.09 14.50 -1.44
CA ILE A 182 2.69 14.12 -1.63
C ILE A 182 2.29 13.27 -0.44
N SER A 183 1.72 13.85 0.61
CA SER A 183 1.37 13.10 1.82
C SER A 183 0.17 12.18 1.62
N GLN A 184 -0.69 12.44 0.62
CA GLN A 184 -1.79 11.56 0.23
C GLN A 184 -2.02 11.64 -1.29
N GLY A 185 -2.20 10.49 -1.95
CA GLY A 185 -2.66 10.43 -3.33
C GLY A 185 -4.11 10.91 -3.50
N TYR A 186 -4.67 10.75 -4.70
CA TYR A 186 -6.02 11.21 -4.99
C TYR A 186 -7.09 10.35 -4.32
N LYS A 187 -7.95 10.98 -3.51
CA LYS A 187 -9.14 10.37 -2.92
C LYS A 187 -10.28 11.38 -2.93
N ASN A 188 -11.42 10.97 -3.46
CA ASN A 188 -12.59 11.81 -3.72
C ASN A 188 -12.23 13.07 -4.54
N GLY A 189 -11.37 12.94 -5.55
CA GLY A 189 -10.94 14.05 -6.41
C GLY A 189 -9.91 15.00 -5.81
N GLU A 190 -9.39 14.71 -4.61
CA GLU A 190 -8.47 15.56 -3.86
C GLU A 190 -7.18 14.82 -3.49
N ALA A 191 -6.04 15.50 -3.56
CA ALA A 191 -4.76 14.98 -3.08
C ALA A 191 -4.14 15.95 -2.06
N ARG A 192 -3.32 15.41 -1.14
CA ARG A 192 -2.61 16.21 -0.14
C ARG A 192 -1.14 16.33 -0.50
N ILE A 193 -0.66 17.57 -0.55
CA ILE A 193 0.69 17.90 -0.96
C ILE A 193 1.36 18.78 0.08
N GLU A 194 2.69 18.78 0.07
CA GLU A 194 3.51 19.71 0.84
C GLU A 194 4.29 20.63 -0.11
N THR A 195 4.39 21.90 0.28
CA THR A 195 5.32 22.84 -0.36
C THR A 195 6.71 22.73 0.26
N ALA A 196 7.70 23.34 -0.39
CA ALA A 196 9.04 23.40 0.19
C ALA A 196 8.99 24.07 1.57
N PRO A 197 9.75 23.58 2.57
CA PRO A 197 9.80 24.22 3.88
C PRO A 197 10.27 25.67 3.77
N GLU A 198 9.60 26.57 4.48
CA GLU A 198 9.99 27.96 4.63
C GLU A 198 10.82 28.11 5.91
N ARG A 199 11.97 28.80 5.82
CA ARG A 199 12.75 29.14 7.01
C ARG A 199 12.18 30.41 7.65
N ILE A 200 11.77 30.28 8.91
CA ILE A 200 11.26 31.39 9.72
C ILE A 200 12.30 31.74 10.77
N LEU A 201 12.82 32.97 10.71
CA LEU A 201 13.81 33.45 11.67
C LEU A 201 13.18 33.71 13.03
N VAL A 202 13.92 33.37 14.09
CA VAL A 202 13.59 33.66 15.49
C VAL A 202 14.77 34.42 16.07
N GLY A 203 14.61 35.74 16.24
CA GLY A 203 15.73 36.62 16.57
C GLY A 203 16.77 36.68 15.45
N THR A 204 18.04 36.90 15.81
CA THR A 204 19.14 37.12 14.85
C THR A 204 19.99 35.89 14.59
N ASP A 205 19.91 34.86 15.44
CA ASP A 205 20.83 33.71 15.42
C ASP A 205 20.12 32.35 15.35
N SER A 206 18.79 32.34 15.18
CA SER A 206 18.03 31.09 15.14
C SER A 206 16.88 31.11 14.15
N TYR A 207 16.41 29.92 13.75
CA TYR A 207 15.30 29.72 12.83
C TYR A 207 14.58 28.40 13.10
N TYR A 208 13.34 28.28 12.66
CA TYR A 208 12.67 26.99 12.46
C TYR A 208 12.24 26.84 11.01
N GLU A 209 11.98 25.61 10.59
CA GLU A 209 11.42 25.31 9.26
C GLU A 209 9.94 25.05 9.40
N LEU A 210 9.13 25.75 8.59
CA LEU A 210 7.69 25.62 8.52
C LEU A 210 7.32 24.92 7.20
N THR A 211 6.66 23.78 7.28
CA THR A 211 6.09 23.09 6.13
C THR A 211 4.58 23.29 6.14
N ARG A 212 4.02 23.64 4.98
CA ARG A 212 2.57 23.75 4.80
C ARG A 212 2.05 22.61 3.94
N GLU A 213 0.95 22.03 4.38
CA GLU A 213 0.18 21.04 3.63
C GLU A 213 -1.03 21.70 2.97
N TYR A 214 -1.27 21.34 1.73
CA TYR A 214 -2.40 21.83 0.95
C TYR A 214 -3.18 20.67 0.35
N ILE A 215 -4.47 20.90 0.16
CA ILE A 215 -5.30 20.06 -0.70
C ILE A 215 -5.29 20.64 -2.11
N ILE A 216 -5.06 19.78 -3.09
CA ILE A 216 -5.17 20.11 -4.52
C ILE A 216 -6.32 19.34 -5.17
N ASN A 217 -6.96 19.95 -6.16
CA ASN A 217 -7.89 19.25 -7.04
C ASN A 217 -7.14 18.48 -8.15
N ARG A 218 -7.89 17.76 -9.00
CA ARG A 218 -7.35 16.97 -10.12
C ARG A 218 -6.56 17.75 -11.19
N ASN A 219 -6.69 19.07 -11.23
CA ASN A 219 -5.93 19.94 -12.13
C ASN A 219 -4.64 20.46 -11.46
N GLY A 220 -4.34 20.03 -10.24
CA GLY A 220 -3.17 20.46 -9.48
C GLY A 220 -3.27 21.91 -8.96
N LYS A 221 -4.49 22.45 -8.85
CA LYS A 221 -4.75 23.75 -8.21
C LYS A 221 -5.00 23.54 -6.72
N ILE A 222 -4.33 24.34 -5.89
CA ILE A 222 -4.59 24.39 -4.45
C ILE A 222 -6.02 24.88 -4.23
N VAL A 223 -6.80 24.12 -3.47
CA VAL A 223 -8.19 24.44 -3.12
C VAL A 223 -8.32 24.92 -1.67
N ARG A 224 -7.50 24.40 -0.76
CA ARG A 224 -7.43 24.85 0.64
C ARG A 224 -6.12 24.44 1.30
N GLU A 225 -5.76 25.16 2.35
CA GLU A 225 -4.74 24.72 3.30
C GLU A 225 -5.29 23.58 4.15
N TYR A 226 -4.45 22.60 4.44
CA TYR A 226 -4.80 21.43 5.27
C TYR A 226 -4.21 21.57 6.68
N GLY A 227 -2.96 22.01 6.77
CA GLY A 227 -2.29 22.16 8.05
C GLY A 227 -0.85 22.61 7.89
N THR A 228 -0.19 22.83 9.02
CA THR A 228 1.20 23.29 9.09
C THR A 228 1.96 22.47 10.11
N SER A 229 3.22 22.15 9.81
CA SER A 229 4.15 21.56 10.77
C SER A 229 5.40 22.44 10.87
N GLN A 230 5.94 22.57 12.08
CA GLN A 230 7.17 23.30 12.34
C GLN A 230 8.21 22.39 12.98
N THR A 231 9.48 22.57 12.62
CA THR A 231 10.58 21.91 13.32
C THR A 231 10.87 22.58 14.66
N SER A 232 11.68 21.93 15.50
CA SER A 232 12.34 22.62 16.60
C SER A 232 13.23 23.77 16.08
N THR A 233 13.41 24.79 16.90
CA THR A 233 14.31 25.92 16.61
C THR A 233 15.76 25.45 16.55
N LYS A 234 16.46 25.85 15.50
CA LYS A 234 17.88 25.57 15.22
C LYS A 234 18.67 26.88 15.22
N LYS A 235 19.94 26.84 15.62
CA LYS A 235 20.85 27.98 15.45
C LYS A 235 21.28 28.12 13.98
N LEU A 236 21.46 29.35 13.53
CA LEU A 236 22.14 29.64 12.26
C LEU A 236 23.60 29.16 12.38
N ALA A 237 24.09 28.43 11.38
CA ALA A 237 25.51 28.11 11.30
C ALA A 237 26.30 29.41 11.12
N GLN A 238 27.34 29.60 11.95
CA GLN A 238 28.27 30.74 11.85
C GLN A 238 29.13 30.64 10.60
#